data_AF-A0A538A311-F1
#
_entry.id   AF-A0A538A311-F1
#
_cell.length_a   1.000
_cell.length_b   1.000
_cell.length_c   1.000
_cell.angle_alpha   90.00
_cell.angle_beta   90.00
_cell.angle_gamma   90.00
#
_symmetry.space_group_name_H-M   'P 1'
#
loop_
_entity.id
_entity.type
_entity.pdbx_description
1 polymer ?
#
loop_
_entity_poly.entity_id
_entity_poly.type
_entity_poly.pdbx_seq_one_letter_code
_entity_poly.pdbx_strand_id
1 'polypeptide(L)'
;MDRDSIDRIRSATFPVGRRGYEKREVDRFLNKLADWLEKGGGDQTRAELLKRDLERVGQQTGKILTDAHDVAEQLRTEAEHEARRILDEAAARAKQAMGAADEHAAEAHAAADAYAKKTHAEANEYADEARTEADAYSVTTREGADSYAGKTREEVAAAAADIRQRADRDAEKTVAKARAEAERIIAEANQRRAGIEAVISDLGGRREAVVAEMQRLSGELAGTATEHRAPAPSEPAIGRAAADSKPQPARARPKATR
;
A
#
# COMPACT_ATOMS: atom_id res chain seq x y z
N MET A 1 -0.46 -71.13 -98.22
CA MET A 1 -0.01 -72.43 -98.76
C MET A 1 -1.09 -72.93 -99.69
N ASP A 2 -0.76 -73.06 -100.96
CA ASP A 2 -1.70 -73.54 -101.96
C ASP A 2 -1.85 -75.07 -101.80
N ARG A 3 -3.02 -75.55 -101.37
CA ARG A 3 -3.26 -76.98 -101.09
C ARG A 3 -3.04 -77.84 -102.34
N ASP A 4 -3.39 -77.31 -103.50
CA ASP A 4 -3.17 -77.96 -104.81
C ASP A 4 -1.70 -78.22 -105.12
N SER A 5 -0.80 -77.34 -104.67
CA SER A 5 0.64 -77.48 -104.89
C SER A 5 1.25 -78.60 -104.04
N ILE A 6 0.80 -78.77 -102.80
CA ILE A 6 1.23 -79.86 -101.90
C ILE A 6 0.70 -81.20 -102.39
N ASP A 7 -0.53 -81.24 -102.89
CA ASP A 7 -1.14 -82.46 -103.42
C ASP A 7 -0.49 -82.91 -104.73
N ARG A 8 -0.01 -81.99 -105.58
CA ARG A 8 0.82 -82.31 -106.76
C ARG A 8 2.16 -82.95 -106.40
N ILE A 9 2.78 -82.57 -105.28
CA ILE A 9 4.03 -83.18 -104.82
C ILE A 9 3.78 -84.59 -104.28
N ARG A 10 2.68 -84.77 -103.54
CA ARG A 10 2.31 -86.07 -102.94
C ARG A 10 1.81 -87.11 -103.95
N SER A 11 1.25 -86.66 -105.08
CA SER A 11 0.70 -87.53 -106.13
C SER A 11 1.63 -87.73 -107.34
N ALA A 12 2.83 -87.12 -107.32
CA ALA A 12 3.80 -87.25 -108.41
C ALA A 12 4.20 -88.72 -108.62
N THR A 13 3.89 -89.26 -109.80
CA THR A 13 4.23 -90.63 -110.18
C THR A 13 5.22 -90.59 -111.34
N PHE A 14 6.29 -91.37 -111.24
CA PHE A 14 7.35 -91.41 -112.24
C PHE A 14 7.31 -92.73 -113.02
N PRO A 15 7.50 -92.72 -114.35
CA PRO A 15 7.60 -93.95 -115.12
C PRO A 15 8.80 -94.81 -114.68
N VAL A 16 8.60 -96.13 -114.63
CA VAL A 16 9.62 -97.11 -114.23
C VAL A 16 10.28 -97.69 -115.49
N GLY A 17 11.58 -97.48 -115.66
CA GLY A 17 12.38 -98.08 -116.73
C GLY A 17 12.86 -99.49 -116.36
N ARG A 18 13.73 -100.08 -117.21
CA ARG A 18 14.29 -101.43 -116.97
C ARG A 18 15.04 -101.61 -115.63
N ARG A 19 15.41 -100.52 -114.95
CA ARG A 19 16.02 -100.49 -113.61
C ARG A 19 15.58 -99.21 -112.86
N GLY A 20 14.41 -99.27 -112.20
CA GLY A 20 13.91 -98.18 -111.35
C GLY A 20 13.27 -97.01 -112.10
N TYR A 21 12.98 -95.92 -111.38
CA TYR A 21 12.36 -94.72 -111.94
C TYR A 21 13.25 -94.04 -112.99
N GLU A 22 12.63 -93.48 -114.02
CA GLU A 22 13.35 -92.78 -115.07
C GLU A 22 14.05 -91.52 -114.51
N LYS A 23 15.37 -91.59 -114.36
CA LYS A 23 16.19 -90.52 -113.75
C LYS A 23 15.93 -89.14 -114.36
N ARG A 24 15.71 -89.05 -115.69
CA ARG A 24 15.44 -87.78 -116.37
C ARG A 24 14.12 -87.12 -115.94
N GLU A 25 13.09 -87.91 -115.68
CA GLU A 25 11.79 -87.39 -115.21
C GLU A 25 11.86 -86.99 -113.74
N VAL A 26 12.58 -87.75 -112.92
CA VAL A 26 12.85 -87.40 -111.52
C VAL A 26 13.66 -86.10 -111.44
N ASP A 27 14.76 -85.98 -112.19
CA ASP A 27 15.59 -84.77 -112.21
C ASP A 27 14.79 -83.56 -112.71
N ARG A 28 13.91 -83.74 -113.69
CA ARG A 28 13.03 -82.65 -114.18
C ARG A 28 12.01 -82.22 -113.13
N PHE A 29 11.43 -83.16 -112.38
CA PHE A 29 10.52 -82.85 -111.30
C PHE A 29 11.24 -82.18 -110.12
N LEU A 30 12.40 -82.70 -109.73
CA LEU A 30 13.24 -82.10 -108.68
C LEU A 30 13.70 -80.70 -109.06
N ASN A 31 14.08 -80.45 -110.33
CA ASN A 31 14.42 -79.11 -110.80
C ASN A 31 13.20 -78.18 -110.81
N LYS A 32 12.00 -78.65 -111.20
CA LYS A 32 10.76 -77.85 -111.09
C LYS A 32 10.39 -77.55 -109.64
N LEU A 33 10.62 -78.51 -108.74
CA LEU A 33 10.38 -78.37 -107.31
C LEU A 33 11.39 -77.41 -106.67
N ALA A 34 12.67 -77.51 -107.05
CA ALA A 34 13.73 -76.60 -106.65
C ALA A 34 13.45 -75.18 -107.16
N ASP A 35 13.12 -75.02 -108.44
CA ASP A 35 12.71 -73.73 -109.02
C ASP A 35 11.50 -73.13 -108.29
N TRP A 36 10.53 -73.95 -107.88
CA TRP A 36 9.34 -73.50 -107.15
C TRP A 36 9.65 -73.12 -105.69
N LEU A 37 10.55 -73.84 -105.04
CA LEU A 37 11.08 -73.52 -103.70
C LEU A 37 11.96 -72.27 -103.72
N GLU A 38 12.85 -72.13 -104.70
CA GLU A 38 13.73 -70.97 -104.87
C GLU A 38 12.97 -69.70 -105.29
N LYS A 39 11.93 -69.84 -106.12
CA LYS A 39 11.00 -68.75 -106.47
C LYS A 39 9.93 -68.51 -105.40
N GLY A 40 10.03 -69.18 -104.24
CA GLY A 40 9.21 -68.92 -103.06
C GLY A 40 7.72 -68.97 -103.33
N GLY A 41 7.22 -70.08 -103.91
CA GLY A 41 5.85 -70.32 -104.40
C GLY A 41 4.70 -70.24 -103.37
N GLY A 42 4.71 -69.24 -102.49
CA GLY A 42 3.72 -68.94 -101.46
C GLY A 42 4.22 -68.01 -100.34
N ASP A 43 5.48 -67.57 -100.40
CA ASP A 43 6.11 -66.79 -99.32
C ASP A 43 5.95 -65.28 -99.52
N GLN A 44 6.00 -64.80 -100.77
CA GLN A 44 5.81 -63.39 -101.10
C GLN A 44 4.37 -62.89 -100.79
N THR A 45 3.34 -63.71 -101.05
CA THR A 45 1.95 -63.38 -100.71
C THR A 45 1.69 -63.46 -99.20
N ARG A 46 2.36 -64.35 -98.47
CA ARG A 46 2.27 -64.44 -97.01
C ARG A 46 2.99 -63.27 -96.33
N ALA A 47 4.16 -62.88 -96.84
CA ALA A 47 4.90 -61.71 -96.36
C ALA A 47 4.11 -60.40 -96.56
N GLU A 48 3.47 -60.21 -97.72
CA GLU A 48 2.60 -59.05 -97.97
C GLU A 48 1.36 -59.01 -97.05
N LEU A 49 0.73 -60.17 -96.78
CA LEU A 49 -0.37 -60.26 -95.82
C LEU A 49 0.07 -59.93 -94.39
N LEU A 50 1.21 -60.48 -93.95
CA LEU A 50 1.80 -60.17 -92.65
C LEU A 50 2.17 -58.70 -92.53
N LYS A 51 2.73 -58.10 -93.58
CA LYS A 51 3.03 -56.67 -93.64
C LYS A 51 1.76 -55.83 -93.47
N ARG A 52 0.68 -56.15 -94.17
CA ARG A 52 -0.61 -55.46 -94.04
C ARG A 52 -1.22 -55.59 -92.64
N ASP A 53 -1.10 -56.77 -92.02
CA ASP A 53 -1.61 -56.99 -90.67
C ASP A 53 -0.75 -56.26 -89.62
N LEU A 54 0.57 -56.21 -89.78
CA LEU A 54 1.48 -55.40 -88.94
C LEU A 54 1.23 -53.90 -89.11
N GLU A 55 1.00 -53.42 -90.33
CA GLU A 55 0.60 -52.03 -90.60
C GLU A 55 -0.73 -51.70 -89.92
N ARG A 56 -1.73 -52.59 -90.00
CA ARG A 56 -3.01 -52.42 -89.30
C ARG A 56 -2.83 -52.40 -87.79
N VAL A 57 -2.04 -53.31 -87.23
CA VAL A 57 -1.74 -53.34 -85.80
C VAL A 57 -1.00 -52.08 -85.38
N GLY A 58 0.00 -51.63 -86.14
CA GLY A 58 0.73 -50.38 -85.88
C GLY A 58 -0.19 -49.16 -85.90
N GLN A 59 -1.10 -49.08 -86.88
CA GLN A 59 -2.12 -48.02 -86.93
C GLN A 59 -3.07 -48.09 -85.72
N GLN A 60 -3.53 -49.29 -85.37
CA GLN A 60 -4.43 -49.50 -84.22
C GLN A 60 -3.73 -49.15 -82.90
N THR A 61 -2.47 -49.54 -82.72
CA THR A 61 -1.65 -49.20 -81.55
C THR A 61 -1.39 -47.69 -81.50
N GLY A 62 -1.06 -47.05 -82.62
CA GLY A 62 -0.88 -45.60 -82.69
C GLY A 62 -2.15 -44.84 -82.31
N LYS A 63 -3.31 -45.32 -82.78
CA LYS A 63 -4.62 -44.77 -82.38
C LYS A 63 -4.85 -44.93 -80.88
N ILE A 64 -4.68 -46.13 -80.32
CA ILE A 64 -4.86 -46.39 -78.89
C ILE A 64 -3.94 -45.49 -78.05
N LEU A 65 -2.68 -45.31 -78.45
CA LEU A 65 -1.74 -44.44 -77.75
C LEU A 65 -2.15 -42.97 -77.80
N THR A 66 -2.68 -42.51 -78.94
CA THR A 66 -3.19 -41.14 -79.10
C THR A 66 -4.42 -40.94 -78.22
N ASP A 67 -5.40 -41.85 -78.30
CA ASP A 67 -6.62 -41.81 -77.48
C ASP A 67 -6.27 -41.85 -75.98
N ALA A 68 -5.31 -42.69 -75.57
CA ALA A 68 -4.86 -42.78 -74.18
C ALA A 68 -4.14 -41.50 -73.72
N HIS A 69 -3.35 -40.87 -74.60
CA HIS A 69 -2.70 -39.59 -74.29
C HIS A 69 -3.75 -38.49 -74.12
N ASP A 70 -4.72 -38.40 -75.04
CA ASP A 70 -5.79 -37.41 -74.96
C ASP A 70 -6.61 -37.55 -73.67
N VAL A 71 -6.96 -38.79 -73.30
CA VAL A 71 -7.67 -39.08 -72.04
C VAL A 71 -6.80 -38.73 -70.82
N ALA A 72 -5.48 -38.99 -70.86
CA ALA A 72 -4.59 -38.65 -69.76
C ALA A 72 -4.45 -37.12 -69.58
N GLU A 73 -4.35 -36.36 -70.67
CA GLU A 73 -4.29 -34.89 -70.63
C GLU A 73 -5.62 -34.28 -70.15
N GLN A 74 -6.75 -34.85 -70.56
CA GLN A 74 -8.07 -34.49 -70.05
C GLN A 74 -8.17 -34.73 -68.55
N LEU A 75 -7.81 -35.94 -68.09
CA LEU A 75 -7.84 -36.29 -66.66
C LEU A 75 -6.89 -35.40 -65.84
N ARG A 76 -5.72 -35.06 -66.38
CA ARG A 76 -4.79 -34.13 -65.71
C ARG A 76 -5.43 -32.75 -65.55
N THR A 77 -6.03 -32.22 -66.61
CA THR A 77 -6.68 -30.90 -66.61
C THR A 77 -7.86 -30.87 -65.63
N GLU A 78 -8.70 -31.91 -65.64
CA GLU A 78 -9.82 -32.05 -64.69
C GLU A 78 -9.33 -32.13 -63.23
N ALA A 79 -8.29 -32.92 -62.97
CA ALA A 79 -7.70 -33.05 -61.64
C ALA A 79 -7.08 -31.72 -61.16
N GLU A 80 -6.41 -30.98 -62.05
CA GLU A 80 -5.86 -29.65 -61.74
C GLU A 80 -6.96 -28.65 -61.40
N HIS A 81 -8.04 -28.63 -62.18
CA HIS A 81 -9.20 -27.76 -61.90
C HIS A 81 -9.88 -28.11 -60.58
N GLU A 82 -10.08 -29.39 -60.31
CA GLU A 82 -10.71 -29.85 -59.08
C GLU A 82 -9.83 -29.57 -57.85
N ALA A 83 -8.52 -29.82 -57.94
CA ALA A 83 -7.57 -29.47 -56.90
C ALA A 83 -7.56 -27.97 -56.62
N ARG A 84 -7.60 -27.14 -57.68
CA ARG A 84 -7.67 -25.68 -57.56
C ARG A 84 -8.95 -25.25 -56.84
N ARG A 85 -10.10 -25.80 -57.24
CA ARG A 85 -11.40 -25.52 -56.61
C ARG A 85 -11.38 -25.85 -55.12
N ILE A 86 -10.87 -27.02 -54.76
CA ILE A 86 -10.77 -27.45 -53.34
C ILE A 86 -9.87 -26.50 -52.55
N LEU A 87 -8.73 -26.09 -53.11
CA LEU A 87 -7.81 -25.16 -52.45
C LEU A 87 -8.44 -23.78 -52.25
N ASP A 88 -9.12 -23.24 -53.26
CA ASP A 88 -9.76 -21.93 -53.18
C ASP A 88 -10.93 -21.96 -52.16
N GLU A 89 -11.72 -23.05 -52.11
CA GLU A 89 -12.75 -23.25 -51.09
C GLU A 89 -12.16 -23.39 -49.68
N ALA A 90 -11.10 -24.17 -49.52
CA ALA A 90 -10.43 -24.35 -48.24
C ALA A 90 -9.84 -23.03 -47.73
N ALA A 91 -9.23 -22.24 -48.61
CA ALA A 91 -8.71 -20.92 -48.28
C ALA A 91 -9.83 -19.95 -47.86
N ALA A 92 -10.97 -19.96 -48.57
CA ALA A 92 -12.12 -19.14 -48.20
C ALA A 92 -12.68 -19.52 -46.82
N ARG A 93 -12.84 -20.83 -46.55
CA ARG A 93 -13.29 -21.32 -45.24
C ARG A 93 -12.31 -20.98 -44.13
N ALA A 94 -11.00 -21.13 -44.37
CA ALA A 94 -9.97 -20.77 -43.39
C ALA A 94 -10.03 -19.28 -43.04
N LYS A 95 -10.17 -18.40 -44.05
CA LYS A 95 -10.32 -16.96 -43.84
C LYS A 95 -11.57 -16.62 -43.03
N GLN A 96 -12.70 -17.26 -43.32
CA GLN A 96 -13.93 -17.07 -42.55
C GLN A 96 -13.78 -17.53 -41.10
N ALA A 97 -13.16 -18.70 -40.88
CA ALA A 97 -12.92 -19.22 -39.54
C ALA A 97 -11.99 -18.32 -38.72
N MET A 98 -10.92 -17.81 -39.34
CA MET A 98 -10.02 -16.84 -38.70
C MET A 98 -10.74 -15.55 -38.34
N GLY A 99 -11.54 -14.99 -39.26
CA GLY A 99 -12.30 -13.77 -38.98
C GLY A 99 -13.30 -13.93 -37.84
N ALA A 100 -14.03 -15.05 -37.79
CA ALA A 100 -14.95 -15.34 -36.69
C ALA A 100 -14.21 -15.56 -35.36
N ALA A 101 -13.03 -16.18 -35.38
CA ALA A 101 -12.21 -16.35 -34.19
C ALA A 101 -11.66 -15.02 -33.66
N ASP A 102 -11.19 -14.15 -34.56
CA ASP A 102 -10.69 -12.81 -34.21
C ASP A 102 -11.81 -11.94 -33.62
N GLU A 103 -13.01 -11.98 -34.20
CA GLU A 103 -14.19 -11.28 -33.68
C GLU A 103 -14.55 -11.79 -32.28
N HIS A 104 -14.64 -13.10 -32.08
CA HIS A 104 -14.95 -13.68 -30.78
C HIS A 104 -13.89 -13.35 -29.72
N ALA A 105 -12.60 -13.37 -30.11
CA ALA A 105 -11.51 -12.99 -29.21
C ALA A 105 -11.62 -11.50 -28.82
N ALA A 106 -11.92 -10.61 -29.77
CA ALA A 106 -12.11 -9.19 -29.51
C ALA A 106 -13.30 -8.94 -28.56
N GLU A 107 -14.42 -9.63 -28.76
CA GLU A 107 -15.58 -9.56 -27.86
C GLU A 107 -15.23 -10.05 -26.45
N ALA A 108 -14.55 -11.18 -26.33
CA ALA A 108 -14.13 -11.74 -25.04
C ALA A 108 -13.20 -10.78 -24.29
N HIS A 109 -12.23 -10.16 -24.99
CA HIS A 109 -11.36 -9.16 -24.41
C HIS A 109 -12.13 -7.90 -23.97
N ALA A 110 -13.03 -7.38 -24.80
CA ALA A 110 -13.84 -6.22 -24.45
C ALA A 110 -14.73 -6.48 -23.23
N ALA A 111 -15.33 -7.68 -23.14
CA ALA A 111 -16.13 -8.08 -22.00
C ALA A 111 -15.29 -8.20 -20.73
N ALA A 112 -14.09 -8.79 -20.81
CA ALA A 112 -13.16 -8.91 -19.70
C ALA A 112 -12.70 -7.53 -19.20
N ASP A 113 -12.35 -6.61 -20.10
CA ASP A 113 -11.94 -5.25 -19.76
C ASP A 113 -13.08 -4.46 -19.11
N ALA A 114 -14.31 -4.61 -19.62
CA ALA A 114 -15.49 -3.99 -19.03
C ALA A 114 -15.78 -4.52 -17.62
N TYR A 115 -15.68 -5.84 -17.44
CA TYR A 115 -15.85 -6.48 -16.14
C TYR A 115 -14.78 -6.00 -15.14
N ALA A 116 -13.51 -6.02 -15.54
CA ALA A 116 -12.41 -5.56 -14.70
C ALA A 116 -12.58 -4.08 -14.28
N LYS A 117 -12.96 -3.20 -15.21
CA LYS A 117 -13.27 -1.79 -14.91
C LYS A 117 -14.39 -1.66 -13.89
N LYS A 118 -15.48 -2.41 -14.07
CA LYS A 118 -16.63 -2.41 -13.16
C LYS A 118 -16.21 -2.86 -11.75
N THR A 119 -15.52 -3.99 -11.64
CA THR A 119 -15.04 -4.52 -10.36
C THR A 119 -14.09 -3.53 -9.66
N HIS A 120 -13.19 -2.89 -10.41
CA HIS A 120 -12.32 -1.87 -9.84
C HIS A 120 -13.09 -0.63 -9.35
N ALA A 121 -14.10 -0.18 -10.10
CA ALA A 121 -14.93 0.94 -9.69
C ALA A 121 -15.70 0.64 -8.40
N GLU A 122 -16.37 -0.52 -8.33
CA GLU A 122 -17.11 -0.97 -7.14
C GLU A 122 -16.18 -1.13 -5.93
N ALA A 123 -14.98 -1.68 -6.12
CA ALA A 123 -14.00 -1.83 -5.05
C ALA A 123 -13.48 -0.47 -4.53
N ASN A 124 -13.27 0.51 -5.42
CA ASN A 124 -12.84 1.86 -5.03
C ASN A 124 -13.96 2.59 -4.28
N GLU A 125 -15.20 2.49 -4.75
CA GLU A 125 -16.37 3.08 -4.09
C GLU A 125 -16.51 2.54 -2.66
N TYR A 126 -16.49 1.21 -2.49
CA TYR A 126 -16.52 0.59 -1.17
C TYR A 126 -15.36 1.03 -0.27
N ALA A 127 -14.15 1.14 -0.82
CA ALA A 127 -12.98 1.59 -0.06
C ALA A 127 -13.11 3.06 0.38
N ASP A 128 -13.69 3.92 -0.45
CA ASP A 128 -13.92 5.33 -0.14
C ASP A 128 -15.03 5.51 0.91
N GLU A 129 -16.10 4.72 0.84
CA GLU A 129 -17.14 4.65 1.86
C GLU A 129 -16.56 4.23 3.23
N ALA A 130 -15.80 3.14 3.25
CA ALA A 130 -15.18 2.64 4.48
C ALA A 130 -14.22 3.66 5.11
N ARG A 131 -13.44 4.38 4.28
CA ARG A 131 -12.57 5.48 4.78
C ARG A 131 -13.39 6.63 5.35
N THR A 132 -14.44 7.04 4.64
CA THR A 132 -15.31 8.14 5.08
C THR A 132 -15.98 7.83 6.42
N GLU A 133 -16.48 6.60 6.59
CA GLU A 133 -17.08 6.15 7.85
C GLU A 133 -16.06 6.10 8.99
N ALA A 134 -14.86 5.59 8.73
CA ALA A 134 -13.78 5.54 9.71
C ALA A 134 -13.33 6.95 10.16
N ASP A 135 -13.22 7.90 9.22
CA ASP A 135 -12.88 9.29 9.51
C ASP A 135 -13.98 9.96 10.35
N ALA A 136 -15.25 9.76 9.98
CA ALA A 136 -16.40 10.30 10.73
C ALA A 136 -16.48 9.75 12.16
N TYR A 137 -16.25 8.44 12.33
CA TYR A 137 -16.19 7.80 13.64
C TYR A 137 -15.05 8.36 14.49
N SER A 138 -13.88 8.56 13.88
CA SER A 138 -12.69 9.12 14.55
C SER A 138 -12.93 10.56 15.01
N VAL A 139 -13.56 11.39 14.17
CA VAL A 139 -13.95 12.77 14.53
C VAL A 139 -14.92 12.76 15.71
N THR A 140 -16.00 11.98 15.63
CA THR A 140 -17.02 11.89 16.69
C THR A 140 -16.38 11.45 18.02
N THR A 141 -15.49 10.45 17.97
CA THR A 141 -14.78 9.97 19.16
C THR A 141 -13.90 11.06 19.76
N ARG A 142 -13.15 11.80 18.93
CA ARG A 142 -12.29 12.91 19.38
C ARG A 142 -13.11 14.04 19.99
N GLU A 143 -14.20 14.45 19.34
CA GLU A 143 -15.10 15.50 19.85
C GLU A 143 -15.74 15.11 21.18
N GLY A 144 -16.17 13.84 21.33
CA GLY A 144 -16.66 13.32 22.60
C GLY A 144 -15.61 13.37 23.71
N ALA A 145 -14.37 12.98 23.40
CA ALA A 145 -13.26 13.03 24.35
C ALA A 145 -12.89 14.49 24.73
N ASP A 146 -12.82 15.40 23.76
CA ASP A 146 -12.52 16.82 23.98
C ASP A 146 -13.61 17.49 24.82
N SER A 147 -14.89 17.16 24.58
CA SER A 147 -16.03 17.64 25.37
C SER A 147 -15.96 17.16 26.82
N TYR A 148 -15.69 15.86 27.02
CA TYR A 148 -15.53 15.30 28.36
C TYR A 148 -14.34 15.94 29.10
N ALA A 149 -13.18 16.04 28.45
CA ALA A 149 -12.00 16.69 29.02
C ALA A 149 -12.27 18.17 29.35
N GLY A 150 -13.04 18.89 28.52
CA GLY A 150 -13.49 20.26 28.76
C GLY A 150 -14.30 20.37 30.06
N LYS A 151 -15.33 19.54 30.21
CA LYS A 151 -16.17 19.52 31.43
C LYS A 151 -15.36 19.24 32.69
N THR A 152 -14.48 18.25 32.66
CA THR A 152 -13.62 17.93 33.81
C THR A 152 -12.71 19.12 34.16
N ARG A 153 -12.14 19.82 33.17
CA ARG A 153 -11.32 21.01 33.42
C ARG A 153 -12.13 22.14 34.05
N GLU A 154 -13.36 22.37 33.59
CA GLU A 154 -14.25 23.39 34.16
C GLU A 154 -14.61 23.07 35.61
N GLU A 155 -14.98 21.82 35.91
CA GLU A 155 -15.28 21.37 37.27
C GLU A 155 -14.09 21.53 38.21
N VAL A 156 -12.90 21.12 37.77
CA VAL A 156 -11.67 21.27 38.56
C VAL A 156 -11.33 22.75 38.76
N ALA A 157 -11.48 23.59 37.73
CA ALA A 157 -11.24 25.03 37.85
C ALA A 157 -12.22 25.69 38.85
N ALA A 158 -13.49 25.30 38.81
CA ALA A 158 -14.51 25.79 39.75
C ALA A 158 -14.19 25.34 41.20
N ALA A 159 -13.84 24.07 41.41
CA ALA A 159 -13.45 23.56 42.71
C ALA A 159 -12.19 24.26 43.25
N ALA A 160 -11.19 24.48 42.39
CA ALA A 160 -9.98 25.21 42.76
C ALA A 160 -10.28 26.67 43.13
N ALA A 161 -11.21 27.33 42.44
CA ALA A 161 -11.63 28.69 42.75
C ALA A 161 -12.35 28.77 44.11
N ASP A 162 -13.24 27.83 44.41
CA ASP A 162 -13.92 27.75 45.72
C ASP A 162 -12.92 27.52 46.86
N ILE A 163 -11.97 26.59 46.69
CA ILE A 163 -10.92 26.34 47.68
C ILE A 163 -10.10 27.60 47.95
N ARG A 164 -9.67 28.31 46.89
CA ARG A 164 -8.93 29.58 47.05
C ARG A 164 -9.76 30.61 47.80
N GLN A 165 -11.03 30.80 47.42
CA GLN A 165 -11.91 31.76 48.09
C GLN A 165 -12.11 31.44 49.58
N ARG A 166 -12.26 30.16 49.94
CA ARG A 166 -12.36 29.74 51.34
C ARG A 166 -11.06 30.03 52.09
N ALA A 167 -9.92 29.68 51.51
CA ALA A 167 -8.61 29.96 52.08
C ALA A 167 -8.39 31.46 52.30
N ASP A 168 -8.76 32.31 51.34
CA ASP A 168 -8.66 33.77 51.44
C ASP A 168 -9.54 34.30 52.59
N ARG A 169 -10.80 33.86 52.68
CA ARG A 169 -11.71 34.26 53.78
C ARG A 169 -11.19 33.84 55.15
N ASP A 170 -10.62 32.64 55.27
CA ASP A 170 -10.11 32.15 56.54
C ASP A 170 -8.80 32.85 56.93
N ALA A 171 -7.96 33.21 55.95
CA ALA A 171 -6.81 34.08 56.15
C ALA A 171 -7.24 35.47 56.63
N GLU A 172 -8.24 36.09 55.99
CA GLU A 172 -8.80 37.39 56.39
C GLU A 172 -9.33 37.36 57.82
N LYS A 173 -10.11 36.33 58.20
CA LYS A 173 -10.60 36.17 59.57
C LYS A 173 -9.46 36.03 60.57
N THR A 174 -8.42 35.28 60.22
CA THR A 174 -7.26 35.07 61.09
C THR A 174 -6.53 36.39 61.31
N VAL A 175 -6.30 37.16 60.24
CA VAL A 175 -5.69 38.51 60.32
C VAL A 175 -6.57 39.46 61.13
N ALA A 176 -7.89 39.45 60.94
CA ALA A 176 -8.81 40.30 61.69
C ALA A 176 -8.79 39.99 63.20
N LYS A 177 -8.80 38.70 63.59
CA LYS A 177 -8.67 38.29 64.99
C LYS A 177 -7.34 38.74 65.60
N ALA A 178 -6.23 38.52 64.90
CA ALA A 178 -4.91 38.94 65.36
C ALA A 178 -4.83 40.47 65.54
N ARG A 179 -5.43 41.24 64.62
CA ARG A 179 -5.50 42.71 64.73
C ARG A 179 -6.34 43.15 65.94
N ALA A 180 -7.52 42.58 66.13
CA ALA A 180 -8.38 42.90 67.27
C ALA A 180 -7.71 42.59 68.62
N GLU A 181 -6.98 41.47 68.70
CA GLU A 181 -6.21 41.12 69.89
C GLU A 181 -5.05 42.10 70.14
N ALA A 182 -4.32 42.48 69.09
CA ALA A 182 -3.26 43.48 69.20
C ALA A 182 -3.81 44.84 69.67
N GLU A 183 -4.94 45.29 69.13
CA GLU A 183 -5.63 46.51 69.56
C GLU A 183 -6.04 46.44 71.03
N ARG A 184 -6.58 45.30 71.49
CA ARG A 184 -6.91 45.08 72.90
C ARG A 184 -5.68 45.19 73.80
N ILE A 185 -4.57 44.55 73.43
CA ILE A 185 -3.32 44.61 74.19
C ILE A 185 -2.80 46.05 74.29
N ILE A 186 -2.86 46.82 73.19
CA ILE A 186 -2.45 48.23 73.17
C ILE A 186 -3.36 49.07 74.06
N ALA A 187 -4.68 48.86 74.00
CA ALA A 187 -5.64 49.57 74.84
C ALA A 187 -5.40 49.29 76.34
N GLU A 188 -5.24 48.02 76.72
CA GLU A 188 -4.91 47.63 78.09
C GLU A 188 -3.56 48.20 78.56
N ALA A 189 -2.54 48.20 77.69
CA ALA A 189 -1.25 48.80 77.99
C ALA A 189 -1.36 50.32 78.22
N ASN A 190 -2.14 51.01 77.38
CA ASN A 190 -2.40 52.45 77.54
C ASN A 190 -3.17 52.75 78.83
N GLN A 191 -4.18 51.94 79.19
CA GLN A 191 -4.92 52.09 80.43
C GLN A 191 -4.03 51.87 81.66
N ARG A 192 -3.19 50.83 81.64
CA ARG A 192 -2.19 50.60 82.70
C ARG A 192 -1.22 51.78 82.82
N ARG A 193 -0.73 52.31 81.70
CA ARG A 193 0.14 53.50 81.69
C ARG A 193 -0.55 54.70 82.33
N ALA A 194 -1.78 55.00 81.94
CA ALA A 194 -2.56 56.11 82.51
C ALA A 194 -2.81 55.92 84.03
N GLY A 195 -3.08 54.68 84.48
CA GLY A 195 -3.21 54.36 85.89
C GLY A 195 -1.92 54.58 86.67
N ILE A 196 -0.78 54.17 86.12
CA ILE A 196 0.55 54.43 86.71
C ILE A 196 0.82 55.94 86.77
N GLU A 197 0.54 56.68 85.70
CA GLU A 197 0.69 58.14 85.67
C GLU A 197 -0.17 58.82 86.76
N ALA A 198 -1.40 58.36 86.98
CA ALA A 198 -2.26 58.86 88.05
C ALA A 198 -1.69 58.58 89.45
N VAL A 199 -1.18 57.37 89.70
CA VAL A 199 -0.51 57.02 90.97
C VAL A 199 0.75 57.87 91.18
N ILE A 200 1.55 58.07 90.13
CA ILE A 200 2.73 58.96 90.18
C ILE A 200 2.30 60.39 90.53
N SER A 201 1.22 60.89 89.92
CA SER A 201 0.69 62.22 90.22
C SER A 201 0.19 62.34 91.67
N ASP A 202 -0.54 61.36 92.19
CA ASP A 202 -1.00 61.33 93.59
C ASP A 202 0.19 61.29 94.56
N LEU A 203 1.18 60.43 94.31
CA LEU A 203 2.40 60.36 95.10
C LEU A 203 3.21 61.67 95.03
N GLY A 204 3.24 62.32 93.87
CA GLY A 204 3.82 63.65 93.68
C GLY A 204 3.16 64.71 94.54
N GLY A 205 1.81 64.76 94.53
CA GLY A 205 1.04 65.69 95.35
C GLY A 205 1.18 65.43 96.86
N ARG A 206 1.16 64.15 97.29
CA ARG A 206 1.42 63.77 98.69
C ARG A 206 2.82 64.17 99.14
N ARG A 207 3.83 63.94 98.30
CA ARG A 207 5.22 64.37 98.58
C ARG A 207 5.26 65.87 98.79
N GLU A 208 4.64 66.66 97.92
CA GLU A 208 4.61 68.11 98.04
C GLU A 208 3.90 68.58 99.31
N ALA A 209 2.77 67.96 99.67
CA ALA A 209 2.07 68.23 100.92
C ALA A 209 2.92 67.89 102.16
N VAL A 210 3.59 66.73 102.16
CA VAL A 210 4.51 66.33 103.25
C VAL A 210 5.69 67.30 103.34
N VAL A 211 6.26 67.73 102.20
CA VAL A 211 7.34 68.72 102.18
C VAL A 211 6.86 70.06 102.72
N ALA A 212 5.68 70.53 102.33
CA ALA A 212 5.09 71.76 102.86
C ALA A 212 4.83 71.66 104.37
N GLU A 213 4.36 70.51 104.85
CA GLU A 213 4.14 70.26 106.28
C GLU A 213 5.46 70.21 107.05
N MET A 214 6.50 69.56 106.51
CA MET A 214 7.85 69.60 107.09
C MET A 214 8.42 71.02 107.13
N GLN A 215 8.19 71.83 106.10
CA GLN A 215 8.60 73.24 106.07
C GLN A 215 7.82 74.06 107.09
N ARG A 216 6.50 73.83 107.24
CA ARG A 216 5.65 74.46 108.27
C ARG A 216 6.13 74.11 109.67
N LEU A 217 6.31 72.82 109.97
CA LEU A 217 6.85 72.33 111.24
C LEU A 217 8.26 72.86 111.50
N SER A 218 9.12 72.94 110.48
CA SER A 218 10.45 73.56 110.61
C SER A 218 10.36 75.06 110.88
N GLY A 219 9.36 75.76 110.33
CA GLY A 219 9.08 77.16 110.63
C GLY A 219 8.57 77.36 112.06
N GLU A 220 7.71 76.46 112.56
CA GLU A 220 7.26 76.44 113.96
C GLU A 220 8.40 76.05 114.92
N LEU A 221 9.26 75.11 114.52
CA LEU A 221 10.45 74.74 115.29
C LEU A 221 11.47 75.87 115.28
N ALA A 222 11.61 76.61 114.17
CA ALA A 222 12.43 77.81 114.12
C ALA A 222 11.83 78.92 114.98
N GLY A 223 10.50 79.07 115.00
CA GLY A 223 9.76 80.01 115.86
C GLY A 223 9.92 79.71 117.35
N THR A 224 9.81 78.44 117.75
CA THR A 224 10.03 77.99 119.13
C THR A 224 11.52 77.94 119.49
N ALA A 225 12.42 77.66 118.54
CA ALA A 225 13.86 77.81 118.72
C ALA A 225 14.28 79.29 118.81
N THR A 226 13.57 80.24 118.19
CA THR A 226 13.76 81.68 118.47
C THR A 226 13.21 82.09 119.84
N GLU A 227 12.24 81.36 120.40
CA GLU A 227 11.87 81.50 121.83
C GLU A 227 12.91 80.89 122.79
N HIS A 228 13.85 80.04 122.31
CA HIS A 228 14.83 79.35 123.16
C HIS A 228 16.30 79.34 122.66
N ARG A 229 16.73 80.32 121.86
CA ARG A 229 18.14 80.40 121.44
C ARG A 229 18.72 81.82 121.30
N ALA A 230 19.72 82.07 122.15
CA ALA A 230 20.76 83.11 122.05
C ALA A 230 21.86 82.74 121.00
N PRO A 231 22.69 83.68 120.53
CA PRO A 231 23.28 83.67 119.18
C PRO A 231 24.63 82.92 119.01
N ALA A 232 24.86 82.46 117.75
CA ALA A 232 26.14 82.26 117.02
C ALA A 232 27.20 81.24 117.55
N PRO A 233 28.22 80.76 116.77
CA PRO A 233 28.72 81.25 115.47
C PRO A 233 29.05 80.19 114.36
N SER A 234 29.40 80.74 113.19
CA SER A 234 30.20 80.27 112.02
C SER A 234 31.35 79.30 112.39
N GLU A 235 31.81 78.30 111.60
CA GLU A 235 32.30 78.15 110.20
C GLU A 235 32.98 76.73 110.15
N PRO A 236 33.69 76.22 109.10
CA PRO A 236 33.58 76.30 107.63
C PRO A 236 33.63 74.88 106.95
N ALA A 237 33.73 74.90 105.61
CA ALA A 237 33.65 73.78 104.66
C ALA A 237 34.83 72.80 104.58
N ILE A 238 34.54 71.53 104.28
CA ILE A 238 35.40 70.51 103.61
C ILE A 238 34.40 69.52 102.94
N GLY A 239 34.46 69.04 101.70
CA GLY A 239 35.51 68.95 100.68
C GLY A 239 35.46 67.56 100.04
N ARG A 240 34.94 67.48 98.81
CA ARG A 240 35.32 66.59 97.68
C ARG A 240 35.18 65.05 97.70
N ALA A 241 35.02 64.56 96.46
CA ALA A 241 35.35 63.26 95.84
C ALA A 241 34.24 62.18 95.88
N ALA A 242 33.60 61.79 94.75
CA ALA A 242 34.08 61.16 93.50
C ALA A 242 34.26 59.64 93.60
N ALA A 243 33.54 58.91 92.72
CA ALA A 243 33.83 57.59 92.11
C ALA A 243 32.47 56.89 91.85
N ASP A 244 31.95 56.76 90.63
CA ASP A 244 32.46 56.04 89.44
C ASP A 244 32.49 54.52 89.65
N SER A 245 31.53 53.79 89.06
CA SER A 245 31.75 52.41 88.54
C SER A 245 30.52 51.83 87.78
N LYS A 246 30.82 51.30 86.59
CA LYS A 246 29.99 50.67 85.55
C LYS A 246 29.19 49.43 86.01
N PRO A 247 28.34 48.87 85.11
CA PRO A 247 28.74 47.56 84.59
C PRO A 247 28.68 47.41 83.05
N GLN A 248 29.53 46.48 82.59
CA GLN A 248 29.80 46.02 81.23
C GLN A 248 28.65 45.18 80.61
N PRO A 249 28.69 44.97 79.27
CA PRO A 249 27.66 44.29 78.49
C PRO A 249 27.91 42.79 78.31
N ALA A 250 26.85 42.00 78.16
CA ALA A 250 26.94 40.58 77.79
C ALA A 250 26.19 40.27 76.49
N ARG A 251 27.00 40.23 75.42
CA ARG A 251 27.07 39.24 74.34
C ARG A 251 25.86 38.93 73.43
N ALA A 252 26.22 38.94 72.15
CA ALA A 252 25.42 38.65 70.98
C ALA A 252 25.28 37.15 70.68
N ARG A 253 24.14 36.82 70.05
CA ARG A 253 23.92 35.95 68.85
C ARG A 253 24.34 34.46 68.93
N PRO A 254 23.59 33.54 68.27
CA PRO A 254 23.75 33.36 66.83
C PRO A 254 22.49 33.02 66.01
N LYS A 255 22.64 33.19 64.69
CA LYS A 255 21.76 32.71 63.61
C LYS A 255 21.98 31.20 63.38
N ALA A 256 20.95 30.51 62.88
CA ALA A 256 21.01 29.50 61.81
C ALA A 256 19.58 28.98 61.53
N THR A 257 18.94 29.35 60.41
CA THR A 257 18.75 28.54 59.18
C THR A 257 18.18 27.14 59.39
N ARG A 258 16.95 26.92 58.91
CA ARG A 258 16.69 26.14 57.68
C ARG A 258 15.34 26.54 57.07
#